data_AF-A0A7X1LIA2-F1
#
_entry.id   AF-A0A7X1LIA2-F1
#
_cell.length_a   1.000
_cell.length_b   1.000
_cell.length_c   1.000
_cell.angle_alpha   90.00
_cell.angle_beta   90.00
_cell.angle_gamma   90.00
#
_symmetry.space_group_name_H-M   'P 1'
#
loop_
_entity.id
_entity.type
_entity.pdbx_description
1 polymer ?
#
loop_
_entity_poly.entity_id
_entity_poly.type
_entity_poly.pdbx_seq_one_letter_code
_entity_poly.pdbx_strand_id
1 'polypeptide(L)'
;MIKKICVMFLVILTASCSSLENKTRENLINIDSKLNSKLELIQKDLQENNLISLKNSLDVSLKERYMINKLSEYNLSKMKFYFTKPEIIKTTAKNTVGIRSGEEIIYFNLEYKYSNGDWKIIKFTERR
;
A
#
# COMPACT_ATOMS: atom_id res chain seq x y z
N MET A 1 46.99 -6.16 31.55
CA MET A 1 46.42 -7.04 30.50
C MET A 1 44.89 -6.94 30.40
N ILE A 2 44.16 -6.62 31.48
CA ILE A 2 42.69 -6.43 31.52
C ILE A 2 42.14 -5.28 30.65
N LYS A 3 42.86 -4.16 30.48
CA LYS A 3 42.40 -3.01 29.67
C LYS A 3 42.20 -3.31 28.18
N LYS A 4 42.88 -4.34 27.63
CA LYS A 4 42.80 -4.69 26.20
C LYS A 4 41.56 -5.54 25.87
N ILE A 5 41.02 -6.27 26.85
CA ILE A 5 39.85 -7.16 26.66
C ILE A 5 38.55 -6.35 26.56
N CYS A 6 38.41 -5.27 27.35
CA CYS A 6 37.22 -4.42 27.31
C CYS A 6 37.01 -3.72 25.95
N VAL A 7 38.08 -3.38 25.24
CA VAL A 7 37.99 -2.70 23.93
C VAL A 7 37.50 -3.66 22.83
N MET A 8 37.86 -4.94 22.91
CA MET A 8 37.43 -5.96 21.95
C MET A 8 35.93 -6.28 22.07
N PHE A 9 35.39 -6.24 23.30
CA PHE A 9 33.96 -6.46 23.54
C PHE A 9 33.09 -5.29 23.06
N LEU A 10 33.63 -4.06 23.05
CA LEU A 10 32.91 -2.85 22.63
C LEU A 10 32.70 -2.77 21.12
N VAL A 11 33.63 -3.31 20.31
CA VAL A 11 33.54 -3.32 18.83
C VAL A 11 32.48 -4.31 18.32
N ILE A 12 32.24 -5.40 19.06
CA ILE A 12 31.24 -6.42 18.69
C ILE A 12 29.81 -5.87 18.86
N LEU A 13 29.59 -4.99 19.84
CA LEU A 13 28.27 -4.39 20.10
C LEU A 13 27.86 -3.35 19.04
N THR A 14 28.81 -2.63 18.43
CA THR A 14 28.51 -1.63 17.40
C THR A 14 28.24 -2.23 16.01
N ALA A 15 28.82 -3.41 15.71
CA ALA A 15 28.57 -4.11 14.45
C ALA A 15 27.15 -4.70 14.37
N SER A 16 26.57 -5.12 15.51
CA SER A 16 25.21 -5.67 15.59
C SER A 16 24.10 -4.64 15.37
N CYS A 17 24.30 -3.37 15.73
CA CYS A 17 23.32 -2.32 15.45
C CYS A 17 23.21 -2.02 13.95
N SER A 18 24.34 -2.04 13.24
CA SER A 18 24.39 -1.70 11.81
C SER A 18 23.65 -2.73 10.94
N SER A 19 23.73 -4.02 11.28
CA SER A 19 23.02 -5.07 10.53
C SER A 19 21.51 -5.10 10.81
N LEU A 20 21.10 -4.80 12.05
CA LEU A 20 19.69 -4.70 12.41
C LEU A 20 19.02 -3.51 11.71
N GLU A 21 19.68 -2.35 11.69
CA GLU A 21 19.17 -1.16 11.01
C GLU A 21 19.02 -1.39 9.49
N ASN A 22 20.01 -2.02 8.86
CA ASN A 22 19.95 -2.36 7.44
C ASN A 22 18.80 -3.33 7.13
N LYS A 23 18.61 -4.39 7.94
CA LYS A 23 17.51 -5.34 7.79
C LYS A 23 16.13 -4.68 7.97
N THR A 24 16.00 -3.75 8.90
CA THR A 24 14.77 -2.98 9.10
C THR A 24 14.48 -2.07 7.91
N ARG A 25 15.51 -1.40 7.37
CA ARG A 25 15.39 -0.53 6.19
C ARG A 25 15.03 -1.32 4.92
N GLU A 26 15.68 -2.46 4.67
CA GLU A 26 15.35 -3.34 3.54
C GLU A 26 13.91 -3.88 3.63
N ASN A 27 13.45 -4.26 4.83
CA ASN A 27 12.07 -4.68 5.04
C ASN A 27 11.07 -3.55 4.76
N LEU A 28 11.37 -2.31 5.16
CA LEU A 28 10.54 -1.14 4.86
C LEU A 28 10.49 -0.84 3.35
N ILE A 29 11.63 -0.84 2.67
CA ILE A 29 11.71 -0.66 1.20
C ILE A 29 10.87 -1.72 0.47
N ASN A 30 10.93 -2.97 0.94
CA ASN A 30 10.14 -4.07 0.40
C ASN A 30 8.63 -3.90 0.66
N ILE A 31 8.25 -3.38 1.82
CA ILE A 31 6.85 -3.09 2.15
C ILE A 31 6.30 -1.97 1.25
N ASP A 32 7.09 -0.92 1.02
CA ASP A 32 6.72 0.23 0.18
C ASP A 32 6.56 -0.16 -1.28
N SER A 33 7.53 -0.90 -1.83
CA SER A 33 7.49 -1.34 -3.23
C SER A 33 6.28 -2.25 -3.50
N LYS A 34 5.95 -3.16 -2.57
CA LYS A 34 4.78 -4.03 -2.68
C LYS A 34 3.46 -3.27 -2.79
N LEU A 35 3.27 -2.20 -2.02
CA LEU A 35 2.04 -1.40 -2.12
C LEU A 35 1.95 -0.72 -3.48
N ASN A 36 3.03 -0.08 -3.92
CA ASN A 36 3.05 0.62 -5.21
C ASN A 36 2.76 -0.35 -6.37
N SER A 37 3.44 -1.51 -6.43
CA SER A 37 3.19 -2.51 -7.46
C SER A 37 1.75 -3.06 -7.44
N LYS A 38 1.16 -3.21 -6.25
CA LYS A 38 -0.26 -3.61 -6.14
C LYS A 38 -1.19 -2.53 -6.71
N LEU A 39 -0.92 -1.26 -6.44
CA LEU A 39 -1.74 -0.16 -6.97
C LEU A 39 -1.60 -0.03 -8.49
N GLU A 40 -0.40 -0.21 -9.03
CA GLU A 40 -0.16 -0.28 -10.47
C GLU A 40 -0.94 -1.42 -11.12
N LEU A 41 -0.93 -2.62 -10.51
CA LEU A 41 -1.70 -3.76 -10.98
C LEU A 41 -3.21 -3.47 -10.95
N ILE A 42 -3.72 -2.91 -9.84
CA ILE A 42 -5.13 -2.53 -9.73
C ILE A 42 -5.49 -1.53 -10.81
N GLN A 43 -4.68 -0.50 -11.02
CA GLN A 43 -4.93 0.51 -12.05
C GLN A 43 -4.97 -0.10 -13.45
N LYS A 44 -4.02 -0.99 -13.76
CA LYS A 44 -3.97 -1.70 -15.05
C LYS A 44 -5.20 -2.57 -15.26
N ASP A 45 -5.56 -3.41 -14.28
CA ASP A 45 -6.74 -4.27 -14.37
C ASP A 45 -8.01 -3.43 -14.61
N LEU A 46 -8.18 -2.33 -13.88
CA LEU A 46 -9.33 -1.45 -14.06
C LEU A 46 -9.41 -0.86 -15.48
N GLN A 47 -8.27 -0.48 -16.06
CA GLN A 47 -8.20 -0.01 -17.45
C GLN A 47 -8.58 -1.10 -18.47
N GLU A 48 -8.42 -2.37 -18.10
CA GLU A 48 -8.78 -3.54 -18.90
C GLU A 48 -10.20 -4.06 -18.60
N ASN A 49 -11.04 -3.29 -17.90
CA ASN A 49 -12.38 -3.72 -17.41
C ASN A 49 -12.32 -4.93 -16.45
N ASN A 50 -11.19 -5.13 -15.78
CA ASN A 50 -10.96 -6.20 -14.83
C ASN A 50 -10.97 -5.67 -13.39
N LEU A 51 -11.70 -6.35 -12.50
CA LEU A 51 -11.83 -5.98 -11.08
C LEU A 51 -11.15 -6.95 -10.14
N ILE A 52 -10.48 -7.99 -10.65
CA ILE A 52 -9.97 -9.12 -9.85
C ILE A 52 -8.95 -8.63 -8.82
N SER A 53 -7.91 -7.89 -9.22
CA SER A 53 -6.89 -7.39 -8.28
C SER A 53 -7.46 -6.45 -7.22
N LEU A 54 -8.42 -5.57 -7.59
CA LEU A 54 -9.11 -4.70 -6.65
C LEU A 54 -9.88 -5.54 -5.63
N LYS A 55 -10.76 -6.44 -6.10
CA LYS A 55 -11.61 -7.30 -5.25
C LYS A 55 -10.79 -8.17 -4.30
N ASN A 56 -9.69 -8.75 -4.78
CA ASN A 56 -8.78 -9.57 -3.97
C ASN A 56 -8.00 -8.77 -2.92
N SER A 57 -7.92 -7.45 -3.09
CA SER A 57 -7.26 -6.54 -2.17
C SER A 57 -8.19 -5.97 -1.11
N LEU A 58 -9.49 -6.30 -1.11
CA LEU A 58 -10.47 -5.73 -0.19
C LEU A 58 -10.60 -6.51 1.12
N ASP A 59 -10.41 -5.79 2.22
CA ASP A 59 -10.80 -6.16 3.57
C ASP A 59 -11.65 -5.04 4.18
N VAL A 60 -12.70 -4.66 3.45
CA VAL A 60 -13.57 -3.51 3.73
C VAL A 60 -14.95 -3.95 4.22
N SER A 61 -15.71 -2.99 4.77
CA SER A 61 -17.10 -3.21 5.18
C SER A 61 -18.03 -3.56 4.01
N LEU A 62 -19.21 -4.12 4.30
CA LEU A 62 -20.21 -4.45 3.28
C LEU A 62 -20.64 -3.23 2.44
N LYS A 63 -20.80 -2.06 3.08
CA LYS A 63 -21.16 -0.80 2.41
C LYS A 63 -20.11 -0.41 1.36
N GLU A 64 -18.84 -0.51 1.71
CA GLU A 64 -17.73 -0.17 0.81
C GLU A 64 -17.58 -1.21 -0.30
N ARG A 65 -17.77 -2.50 0.02
CA ARG A 65 -17.83 -3.57 -0.98
C ARG A 65 -18.96 -3.36 -1.99
N TYR A 66 -20.12 -2.89 -1.54
CA TYR A 66 -21.24 -2.54 -2.42
C TYR A 66 -20.87 -1.41 -3.39
N MET A 67 -20.23 -0.34 -2.91
CA MET A 67 -19.76 0.76 -3.76
C MET A 67 -18.75 0.26 -4.82
N ILE A 68 -17.84 -0.62 -4.44
CA ILE A 68 -16.86 -1.20 -5.38
C ILE A 68 -17.54 -2.15 -6.37
N ASN A 69 -18.57 -2.89 -5.94
CA ASN A 69 -19.35 -3.71 -6.86
C ASN A 69 -20.14 -2.86 -7.85
N LYS A 70 -20.62 -1.67 -7.47
CA LYS A 70 -21.21 -0.74 -8.43
C LYS A 70 -20.25 -0.33 -9.54
N LEU A 71 -18.93 -0.29 -9.29
CA LEU A 71 -17.97 -0.05 -10.38
C LEU A 71 -18.09 -1.09 -11.50
N SER A 72 -18.48 -2.33 -11.18
CA SER A 72 -18.69 -3.38 -12.21
C SER A 72 -19.84 -3.13 -13.17
N GLU A 73 -20.72 -2.17 -12.85
CA GLU A 73 -21.84 -1.77 -13.72
C GLU A 73 -21.37 -0.81 -14.82
N TYR A 74 -20.15 -0.27 -14.73
CA TYR A 74 -19.59 0.69 -15.67
C TYR A 74 -18.55 0.08 -16.60
N ASN A 75 -18.36 0.72 -17.75
CA ASN A 75 -17.21 0.45 -18.62
C ASN A 75 -15.97 1.20 -18.11
N LEU A 76 -15.23 0.54 -17.22
CA LEU A 76 -14.02 1.05 -16.56
C LEU A 76 -12.90 1.44 -17.53
N SER A 77 -12.81 0.81 -18.71
CA SER A 77 -11.80 1.18 -19.72
C SER A 77 -12.02 2.58 -20.32
N LYS A 78 -13.23 3.13 -20.17
CA LYS A 78 -13.54 4.52 -20.53
C LYS A 78 -13.28 5.50 -19.37
N MET A 79 -12.96 5.01 -18.19
CA MET A 79 -12.66 5.83 -17.01
C MET A 79 -11.14 6.05 -16.86
N LYS A 80 -10.76 7.14 -16.19
CA LYS A 80 -9.37 7.38 -15.80
C LYS A 80 -9.23 7.32 -14.29
N PHE A 81 -8.29 6.51 -13.82
CA PHE A 81 -7.98 6.33 -12.41
C PHE A 81 -6.65 7.03 -12.09
N TYR A 82 -6.64 7.85 -11.06
CA TYR A 82 -5.47 8.61 -10.61
C TYR A 82 -5.19 8.28 -9.15
N PHE A 83 -4.16 7.49 -8.88
CA PHE A 83 -3.74 7.18 -7.53
C PHE A 83 -2.67 8.18 -7.10
N THR A 84 -2.89 8.89 -5.99
CA THR A 84 -1.80 9.64 -5.37
C THR A 84 -0.79 8.66 -4.78
N LYS A 85 0.47 9.09 -4.69
CA LYS A 85 1.51 8.34 -3.97
C LYS A 85 1.01 8.03 -2.55
N PRO A 86 1.08 6.77 -2.09
CA PRO A 86 0.70 6.42 -0.74
C PRO A 86 1.65 7.03 0.29
N GLU A 87 1.08 7.54 1.38
CA GLU A 87 1.80 7.85 2.60
C GLU A 87 1.84 6.58 3.45
N ILE A 88 3.02 5.98 3.60
CA ILE A 88 3.21 4.69 4.29
C ILE A 88 3.85 4.94 5.65
N ILE A 89 3.23 4.39 6.69
CA ILE A 89 3.69 4.46 8.07
C ILE A 89 3.68 3.04 8.62
N LYS A 90 4.87 2.41 8.70
CA LYS A 90 5.08 1.03 9.15
C LYS A 90 4.23 0.03 8.36
N THR A 91 3.11 -0.43 8.93
CA THR A 91 2.20 -1.43 8.35
C THR A 91 0.86 -0.84 7.96
N THR A 92 0.75 0.48 7.92
CA THR A 92 -0.44 1.20 7.47
C THR A 92 -0.08 2.17 6.36
N ALA A 93 -1.03 2.43 5.47
CA ALA A 93 -0.86 3.47 4.47
C ALA A 93 -2.18 4.17 4.18
N LYS A 94 -2.10 5.33 3.56
CA LYS A 94 -3.27 6.05 3.05
C LYS A 94 -2.94 6.71 1.72
N ASN A 95 -3.93 6.83 0.86
CA ASN A 95 -3.82 7.67 -0.33
C ASN A 95 -5.21 8.16 -0.77
N THR A 96 -5.23 8.93 -1.85
CA THR A 96 -6.47 9.33 -2.53
C THR A 96 -6.46 8.76 -3.94
N VAL A 97 -7.62 8.27 -4.38
CA VAL A 97 -7.84 7.93 -5.79
C VAL A 97 -8.89 8.88 -6.38
N GLY A 98 -8.59 9.44 -7.54
CA GLY A 98 -9.57 10.13 -8.38
C GLY A 98 -10.07 9.21 -9.47
N ILE A 99 -11.38 9.11 -9.64
CA ILE A 99 -12.02 8.37 -10.72
C ILE A 99 -12.71 9.40 -11.62
N ARG A 100 -12.23 9.55 -12.86
CA ARG A 100 -12.81 10.44 -13.86
C ARG A 100 -13.67 9.68 -14.86
N SER A 101 -14.89 10.14 -15.05
CA SER A 101 -15.83 9.69 -16.07
C SER A 101 -16.38 10.90 -16.83
N GLY A 102 -15.97 11.07 -18.09
CA GLY A 102 -16.27 12.30 -18.83
C GLY A 102 -15.65 13.53 -18.15
N GLU A 103 -16.49 14.52 -17.84
CA GLU A 103 -16.11 15.76 -17.14
C GLU A 103 -16.15 15.63 -15.60
N GLU A 104 -16.81 14.58 -15.09
CA GLU A 104 -16.96 14.36 -13.66
C GLU A 104 -15.74 13.65 -13.08
N ILE A 105 -15.32 14.07 -11.88
CA ILE A 105 -14.31 13.39 -11.09
C ILE A 105 -14.80 13.20 -9.67
N ILE A 106 -14.75 11.96 -9.20
CA ILE A 106 -15.09 11.59 -7.83
C ILE A 106 -13.81 11.14 -7.14
N TYR A 107 -13.57 11.63 -5.93
CA TYR A 107 -12.40 11.28 -5.15
C TYR A 107 -12.77 10.31 -4.03
N PHE A 108 -11.89 9.36 -3.76
CA PHE A 108 -12.01 8.43 -2.63
C PHE A 108 -10.74 8.45 -1.80
N ASN A 109 -10.90 8.48 -0.48
CA ASN A 109 -9.83 8.23 0.48
C ASN A 109 -9.74 6.73 0.73
N LEU A 110 -8.53 6.18 0.57
CA LEU A 110 -8.23 4.79 0.84
C LEU A 110 -7.30 4.69 2.04
N GLU A 111 -7.55 3.70 2.89
CA GLU A 111 -6.65 3.30 3.96
C GLU A 111 -6.28 1.84 3.77
N TYR A 112 -5.03 1.50 4.09
CA TYR A 112 -4.45 0.19 3.87
C TYR A 112 -3.81 -0.36 5.14
N LYS A 113 -3.78 -1.68 5.23
CA LYS A 113 -3.05 -2.42 6.26
C LYS A 113 -2.22 -3.53 5.62
N TYR A 114 -0.96 -3.61 6.02
CA TYR A 114 -0.07 -4.71 5.68
C TYR A 114 -0.17 -5.79 6.75
N SER A 115 -0.63 -6.97 6.35
CA SER A 115 -0.74 -8.12 7.24
C SER A 115 -0.61 -9.40 6.43
N ASN A 116 -0.01 -10.43 7.02
CA ASN A 116 0.17 -11.74 6.38
C ASN A 116 0.89 -11.67 5.02
N GLY A 117 1.85 -10.74 4.88
CA GLY A 117 2.67 -10.61 3.68
C GLY A 117 2.04 -9.81 2.52
N ASP A 118 0.82 -9.31 2.69
CA ASP A 118 0.06 -8.60 1.66
C ASP A 118 -0.57 -7.30 2.18
N TRP A 119 -0.78 -6.34 1.28
CA TRP A 119 -1.51 -5.10 1.55
C TRP A 119 -3.00 -5.29 1.23
N LYS A 120 -3.85 -4.94 2.20
CA LYS A 120 -5.31 -4.89 2.03
C LYS A 120 -5.83 -3.47 2.17
N ILE A 121 -6.79 -3.10 1.32
CA ILE A 121 -7.62 -1.91 1.45
C ILE A 121 -8.61 -2.19 2.58
N ILE A 122 -8.50 -1.44 3.67
CA ILE A 122 -9.37 -1.57 4.85
C ILE A 122 -10.45 -0.49 4.90
N LYS A 123 -10.31 0.54 4.07
CA LYS A 123 -11.29 1.62 3.93
C LYS A 123 -11.29 2.15 2.50
N PHE A 124 -12.48 2.41 1.98
CA PHE A 124 -12.71 2.98 0.66
C PHE A 124 -13.89 3.94 0.74
N THR A 125 -13.62 5.21 1.05
CA THR A 125 -14.66 6.19 1.35
C THR A 125 -14.60 7.37 0.39
N GLU A 126 -15.74 7.75 -0.17
CA GLU A 126 -15.87 8.95 -0.99
C GLU A 126 -15.45 10.20 -0.21
N ARG A 127 -14.64 11.04 -0.84
CA ARG A 127 -14.16 12.31 -0.30
C ARG A 127 -15.16 13.40 -0.70
N ARG A 128 -16.01 13.77 0.25
CA ARG A 128 -16.95 14.90 0.14
C ARG A 128 -16.25 16.22 0.38
#